data_AF-A0A7W0EPI9-F1
#
_entry.id   AF-A0A7W0EPI9-F1
#
_cell.length_a   1.000
_cell.length_b   1.000
_cell.length_c   1.000
_cell.angle_alpha   90.00
_cell.angle_beta   90.00
_cell.angle_gamma   90.00
#
_symmetry.space_group_name_H-M   'P 1'
#
loop_
_entity.id
_entity.type
_entity.pdbx_description
1 polymer ?
#
loop_
_entity_poly.entity_id
_entity_poly.type
_entity_poly.pdbx_seq_one_letter_code
_entity_poly.pdbx_strand_id
1 'polypeptide(L)'
;MKIIFISLITLMLLGSGLAYAANEYTNSAHGSTTRGVDRTSTPQYGTGNCAHCHEQHASINGTEPDPTGGPDIYLGFALEQNLCLGCHGGTPNYSNNAYPHDINTDITKTSKHDLTNSDTAHRANETLAQLAVTKHVECTDCHNPHEAITGNHVAGTTGNAVSNALKAVSGAVPTFSGSNWTAPTAYNLQTATKEHEICFKCHSSANANLTTWDSSWTNVGLEFSTSNQSYHPVAGALTGGGSSALDADQMLAPWKVGTGTDSQGTKTMYCSDCHGDSADDTTAGPHGSGSPRILKGRWPTNSSAYLWDLDDAEFGTNSFNTECLCKNCHPIFPWQNEAHSTSRHSGGYKCVQCHVGLPHGSNFGRLIADKSKLHPYDYGDTGSGGYADITAFTKAAEPLAGYSASNCTAPDCSPH
;
A
#
# COMPACT_ATOMS: atom_id res chain seq x y z
N MET A 1 -18.86 35.37 48.81
CA MET A 1 -19.24 35.19 47.38
C MET A 1 -18.10 35.43 46.39
N LYS A 2 -17.31 36.51 46.49
CA LYS A 2 -16.20 36.77 45.53
C LYS A 2 -15.05 35.75 45.54
N ILE A 3 -14.76 35.11 46.68
CA ILE A 3 -13.65 34.14 46.80
C ILE A 3 -14.03 32.77 46.20
N ILE A 4 -15.31 32.38 46.29
CA ILE A 4 -15.82 31.10 45.75
C ILE A 4 -15.86 31.13 44.22
N PHE A 5 -16.13 32.30 43.62
CA PHE A 5 -16.16 32.47 42.15
C PHE A 5 -14.76 32.39 41.53
N ILE A 6 -13.72 32.87 42.21
CA ILE A 6 -12.33 32.81 41.73
C ILE A 6 -11.81 31.36 41.79
N SER A 7 -12.10 30.63 42.87
CA SER A 7 -11.70 29.22 43.00
C SER A 7 -12.41 28.29 42.01
N LEU A 8 -13.65 28.57 41.61
CA LEU A 8 -14.35 27.80 40.57
C LEU A 8 -13.76 28.02 39.17
N ILE A 9 -13.29 29.23 38.85
CA ILE A 9 -12.59 29.52 37.59
C ILE A 9 -11.21 28.87 37.56
N THR A 10 -10.49 28.84 38.70
CA THR A 10 -9.18 28.17 38.77
C THR A 10 -9.33 26.65 38.69
N LEU A 11 -10.39 26.07 39.26
CA LEU A 11 -10.65 24.63 39.20
C LEU A 11 -11.20 24.18 37.83
N MET A 12 -11.91 25.04 37.10
CA MET A 12 -12.29 24.79 35.70
C MET A 12 -11.10 24.83 34.74
N LEU A 13 -10.08 25.66 34.99
CA LEU A 13 -8.84 25.72 34.20
C LEU A 13 -7.84 24.61 34.53
N LEU A 14 -7.92 24.01 35.73
CA LEU A 14 -7.04 22.92 36.16
C LEU A 14 -7.66 21.52 35.99
N GLY A 15 -8.98 21.43 35.75
CA GLY A 15 -9.72 20.17 35.67
C GLY A 15 -10.12 19.72 34.26
N SER A 16 -9.91 20.54 33.24
CA SER A 16 -10.11 20.16 31.85
C SER A 16 -8.85 19.47 31.32
N GLY A 17 -9.00 18.28 30.71
CA GLY A 17 -7.94 17.54 30.02
C GLY A 17 -7.35 18.25 28.78
N LEU A 18 -7.00 19.53 28.91
CA LEU A 18 -6.47 20.43 27.88
C LEU A 18 -5.02 20.14 27.47
N ALA A 19 -4.39 19.08 27.98
CA ALA A 19 -2.95 18.85 27.77
C ALA A 19 -2.59 17.52 27.09
N TYR A 20 -3.53 16.58 26.89
CA TYR A 20 -3.16 15.31 26.25
C TYR A 20 -3.19 15.40 24.71
N ALA A 21 -4.28 15.90 24.12
CA ALA A 21 -4.36 16.07 22.66
C ALA A 21 -3.44 17.17 22.11
N ALA A 22 -3.17 18.23 22.90
CA ALA A 22 -2.26 19.31 22.51
C ALA A 22 -0.79 18.86 22.47
N ASN A 23 -0.38 17.96 23.38
CA ASN A 23 0.98 17.41 23.39
C ASN A 23 1.21 16.45 22.21
N GLU A 24 0.20 15.72 21.76
CA GLU A 24 0.33 14.84 20.59
C GLU A 24 0.36 15.63 19.28
N TYR A 25 -0.56 16.60 19.11
CA TYR A 25 -0.59 17.43 17.89
C TYR A 25 0.66 18.29 17.72
N THR A 26 1.15 18.94 18.78
CA THR A 26 2.35 19.81 18.67
C THR A 26 3.63 19.06 18.30
N ASN A 27 3.64 17.74 18.44
CA ASN A 27 4.73 16.88 17.99
C ASN A 27 4.58 16.41 16.53
N SER A 28 3.42 16.63 15.90
CA SER A 28 3.18 16.26 14.51
C SER A 28 3.89 17.19 13.53
N ALA A 29 4.02 16.75 12.27
CA ALA A 29 4.52 17.59 11.19
C ALA A 29 3.65 18.82 10.97
N HIS A 30 2.34 18.75 11.27
CA HIS A 30 1.42 19.88 11.10
C HIS A 30 1.34 20.77 12.35
N GLY A 31 1.36 20.23 13.57
CA GLY A 31 1.19 21.02 14.79
C GLY A 31 2.48 21.62 15.36
N SER A 32 3.64 21.29 14.77
CA SER A 32 4.92 21.85 15.18
C SER A 32 4.95 23.38 15.09
N THR A 33 5.38 24.06 16.15
CA THR A 33 5.54 25.52 16.13
C THR A 33 6.72 26.02 15.29
N THR A 34 7.58 25.11 14.80
CA THR A 34 8.77 25.46 14.01
C THR A 34 8.67 25.05 12.54
N ARG A 35 7.92 23.99 12.24
CA ARG A 35 7.81 23.41 10.88
C ARG A 35 6.38 23.05 10.48
N GLY A 36 5.40 23.40 11.31
CA GLY A 36 3.99 23.09 11.14
C GLY A 36 3.32 23.82 9.99
N VAL A 37 2.00 23.63 9.90
CA VAL A 37 1.16 24.36 8.95
C VAL A 37 1.26 25.87 9.19
N ASP A 38 1.36 26.63 8.11
CA ASP A 38 1.57 28.08 8.15
C ASP A 38 1.02 28.73 6.89
N ARG A 39 -0.31 28.84 6.77
CA ARG A 39 -0.98 29.39 5.59
C ARG A 39 -0.80 30.91 5.52
N THR A 40 -0.46 31.41 4.33
CA THR A 40 -0.28 32.85 4.10
C THR A 40 -1.60 33.62 4.19
N SER A 41 -2.75 32.96 4.01
CA SER A 41 -4.08 33.54 4.14
C SER A 41 -4.53 33.76 5.59
N THR A 42 -3.79 33.22 6.58
CA THR A 42 -4.11 33.32 8.01
C THR A 42 -2.92 33.81 8.85
N PRO A 43 -2.28 34.94 8.48
CA PRO A 43 -1.01 35.41 9.07
C PRO A 43 -1.10 35.82 10.54
N GLN A 44 -2.30 36.01 11.07
CA GLN A 44 -2.56 36.32 12.48
C GLN A 44 -2.34 35.14 13.43
N TYR A 45 -2.21 33.91 12.91
CA TYR A 45 -1.95 32.72 13.72
C TYR A 45 -0.52 32.23 13.54
N GLY A 46 0.11 31.80 14.64
CA GLY A 46 1.45 31.22 14.58
C GLY A 46 1.49 29.89 13.83
N THR A 47 2.68 29.50 13.38
CA THR A 47 2.94 28.18 12.77
C THR A 47 2.44 27.04 13.66
N GLY A 48 1.80 26.04 13.05
CA GLY A 48 1.24 24.87 13.72
C GLY A 48 -0.09 25.12 14.45
N ASN A 49 -0.66 26.32 14.36
CA ASN A 49 -1.96 26.60 14.97
C ASN A 49 -3.11 25.86 14.27
N CYS A 50 -4.11 25.39 15.03
CA CYS A 50 -5.29 24.71 14.51
C CYS A 50 -6.08 25.56 13.48
N ALA A 51 -6.00 26.90 13.59
CA ALA A 51 -6.66 27.85 12.69
C ALA A 51 -6.11 27.85 11.25
N HIS A 52 -5.03 27.11 10.98
CA HIS A 52 -4.58 26.88 9.60
C HIS A 52 -5.38 25.75 8.91
N CYS A 53 -6.17 24.96 9.64
CA CYS A 53 -6.99 23.88 9.07
C CYS A 53 -8.48 24.01 9.44
N HIS A 54 -8.76 24.48 10.64
CA HIS A 54 -10.11 24.58 11.18
C HIS A 54 -10.62 26.00 11.23
N GLU A 55 -11.86 26.17 10.77
CA GLU A 55 -12.57 27.43 10.88
C GLU A 55 -13.00 27.70 12.32
N GLN A 56 -12.45 28.78 12.88
CA GLN A 56 -12.81 29.27 14.20
C GLN A 56 -13.95 30.28 14.04
N HIS A 57 -15.17 29.89 14.44
CA HIS A 57 -16.36 30.73 14.49
C HIS A 57 -16.96 31.20 13.14
N ALA A 58 -16.83 30.39 12.08
CA ALA A 58 -17.44 30.62 10.75
C ALA A 58 -17.00 31.91 10.01
N SER A 59 -16.03 32.65 10.55
CA SER A 59 -15.27 33.70 9.85
C SER A 59 -14.13 34.19 10.74
N ILE A 60 -13.04 34.69 10.15
CA ILE A 60 -11.99 35.41 10.88
C ILE A 60 -12.14 36.90 10.55
N ASN A 61 -12.46 37.71 11.56
CA ASN A 61 -12.73 39.16 11.41
C ASN A 61 -13.83 39.49 10.38
N GLY A 62 -14.82 38.61 10.20
CA GLY A 62 -15.93 38.81 9.27
C GLY A 62 -15.61 38.44 7.81
N THR A 63 -14.44 37.86 7.55
CA THR A 63 -14.02 37.34 6.25
C THR A 63 -13.60 35.88 6.34
N GLU A 64 -13.91 35.11 5.32
CA GLU A 64 -13.50 33.70 5.19
C GLU A 64 -12.14 33.61 4.49
N PRO A 65 -11.12 32.97 5.06
CA PRO A 65 -9.80 32.84 4.44
C PRO A 65 -9.77 31.75 3.37
N ASP A 66 -9.02 31.94 2.27
CA ASP A 66 -8.85 30.90 1.23
C ASP A 66 -8.11 29.64 1.77
N PRO A 67 -8.56 28.41 1.44
CA PRO A 67 -9.67 28.10 0.51
C PRO A 67 -11.05 28.40 1.12
N THR A 68 -11.93 28.99 0.32
CA THR A 68 -13.31 29.37 0.67
C THR A 68 -14.30 28.23 0.35
N GLY A 69 -15.31 28.03 1.21
CA GLY A 69 -16.28 26.93 1.10
C GLY A 69 -17.26 26.77 2.28
N GLY A 70 -17.12 27.54 3.35
CA GLY A 70 -17.81 27.37 4.63
C GLY A 70 -17.26 26.19 5.45
N PRO A 71 -17.70 26.02 6.71
CA PRO A 71 -17.20 24.94 7.55
C PRO A 71 -17.65 23.58 6.99
N ASP A 72 -16.70 22.76 6.59
CA ASP A 72 -16.91 21.35 6.25
C ASP A 72 -17.04 20.48 7.52
N ILE A 73 -17.20 19.17 7.37
CA ILE A 73 -17.18 18.22 8.47
C ILE A 73 -15.96 18.45 9.37
N TYR A 74 -16.18 18.39 10.69
CA TYR A 74 -15.18 18.73 11.72
C TYR A 74 -14.66 20.18 11.66
N LEU A 75 -15.44 21.10 11.07
CA LEU A 75 -15.13 22.53 10.98
C LEU A 75 -13.89 22.84 10.14
N GLY A 76 -13.61 22.08 9.07
CA GLY A 76 -12.57 22.44 8.10
C GLY A 76 -12.97 23.65 7.25
N PHE A 77 -12.00 24.48 6.81
CA PHE A 77 -12.32 25.64 5.94
C PHE A 77 -12.83 25.27 4.54
N ALA A 78 -12.62 24.03 4.13
CA ALA A 78 -13.02 23.53 2.83
C ALA A 78 -13.12 22.00 2.89
N LEU A 79 -13.66 21.43 1.81
CA LEU A 79 -13.55 20.00 1.50
C LEU A 79 -12.12 19.51 1.69
N GLU A 80 -11.96 18.31 2.23
CA GLU A 80 -10.66 17.77 2.61
C GLU A 80 -9.61 17.90 1.51
N GLN A 81 -9.96 17.54 0.27
CA GLN A 81 -9.08 17.63 -0.90
C GLN A 81 -8.63 19.07 -1.14
N ASN A 82 -9.53 20.04 -1.06
CA ASN A 82 -9.21 21.45 -1.26
C ASN A 82 -8.31 21.98 -0.14
N LEU A 83 -8.53 21.55 1.10
CA LEU A 83 -7.71 21.95 2.24
C LEU A 83 -6.29 21.37 2.12
N CYS A 84 -6.16 20.07 1.88
CA CYS A 84 -4.87 19.40 1.77
C CYS A 84 -4.08 19.89 0.56
N LEU A 85 -4.71 19.98 -0.62
CA LEU A 85 -4.04 20.43 -1.86
C LEU A 85 -3.71 21.93 -1.85
N GLY A 86 -4.32 22.73 -0.97
CA GLY A 86 -3.90 24.11 -0.75
C GLY A 86 -2.42 24.23 -0.36
N CYS A 87 -1.89 23.25 0.37
CA CYS A 87 -0.46 23.18 0.69
C CYS A 87 0.26 22.12 -0.15
N HIS A 88 -0.36 20.97 -0.41
CA HIS A 88 0.25 19.82 -1.09
C HIS A 88 0.05 19.79 -2.61
N GLY A 89 -0.50 20.83 -3.24
CA GLY A 89 -0.91 20.83 -4.65
C GLY A 89 -0.06 21.65 -5.62
N GLY A 90 1.19 21.98 -5.25
CA GLY A 90 2.16 22.63 -6.14
C GLY A 90 2.09 24.15 -6.24
N THR A 91 1.12 24.80 -5.60
CA THR A 91 1.07 26.27 -5.44
C THR A 91 1.38 26.66 -3.99
N PRO A 92 2.24 27.68 -3.72
CA PRO A 92 2.61 28.00 -2.34
C PRO A 92 1.52 28.80 -1.63
N ASN A 93 0.62 28.12 -0.92
CA ASN A 93 -0.21 28.74 0.11
C ASN A 93 0.40 28.52 1.51
N TYR A 94 1.69 28.83 1.64
CA TYR A 94 2.42 28.70 2.91
C TYR A 94 3.56 29.73 3.03
N SER A 95 3.80 30.26 4.23
CA SER A 95 4.81 31.31 4.50
C SER A 95 6.16 30.77 4.95
N ASN A 96 6.23 29.50 5.34
CA ASN A 96 7.48 28.89 5.79
C ASN A 96 8.23 28.21 4.63
N ASN A 97 9.55 28.04 4.76
CA ASN A 97 10.37 27.41 3.71
C ASN A 97 10.34 25.87 3.78
N ALA A 98 9.33 25.29 4.46
CA ALA A 98 9.13 23.86 4.54
C ALA A 98 8.29 23.46 3.33
N TYR A 99 8.94 23.04 2.24
CA TYR A 99 8.25 22.63 1.02
C TYR A 99 7.48 21.32 1.29
N PRO A 100 6.13 21.34 1.41
CA PRO A 100 5.37 20.11 1.29
C PRO A 100 5.62 19.51 -0.09
N HIS A 101 5.63 18.17 -0.19
CA HIS A 101 5.71 17.53 -1.50
C HIS A 101 4.43 17.83 -2.28
N ASP A 102 4.59 18.15 -3.56
CA ASP A 102 3.48 18.35 -4.50
C ASP A 102 2.93 17.00 -4.94
N ILE A 103 1.79 16.62 -4.36
CA ILE A 103 1.12 15.37 -4.66
C ILE A 103 0.20 15.46 -5.88
N ASN A 104 -0.09 16.66 -6.37
CA ASN A 104 -0.99 16.85 -7.50
C ASN A 104 -0.44 16.19 -8.78
N THR A 105 0.89 16.13 -8.90
CA THR A 105 1.57 15.43 -9.99
C THR A 105 1.32 13.92 -10.01
N ASP A 106 1.00 13.31 -8.86
CA ASP A 106 0.74 11.88 -8.72
C ASP A 106 -0.75 11.55 -8.87
N ILE A 107 -1.62 12.28 -8.16
CA ILE A 107 -3.07 12.03 -8.15
C ILE A 107 -3.78 12.46 -9.45
N THR A 108 -3.04 12.97 -10.44
CA THR A 108 -3.57 13.25 -11.78
C THR A 108 -3.18 12.16 -12.80
N LYS A 109 -2.34 11.19 -12.42
CA LYS A 109 -1.92 10.09 -13.29
C LYS A 109 -3.09 9.15 -13.63
N THR A 110 -2.90 8.36 -14.69
CA THR A 110 -3.91 7.42 -15.18
C THR A 110 -4.27 6.37 -14.13
N SER A 111 -3.27 5.75 -13.52
CA SER A 111 -3.47 4.80 -12.42
C SER A 111 -3.24 5.51 -11.09
N LYS A 112 -4.28 5.61 -10.26
CA LYS A 112 -4.25 6.39 -9.02
C LYS A 112 -5.31 5.95 -8.03
N HIS A 113 -5.15 6.34 -6.76
CA HIS A 113 -6.29 6.46 -5.87
C HIS A 113 -7.08 7.70 -6.26
N ASP A 114 -8.37 7.52 -6.49
CA ASP A 114 -9.24 8.57 -6.98
C ASP A 114 -9.89 9.32 -5.82
N LEU A 115 -9.48 10.59 -5.65
CA LEU A 115 -9.98 11.48 -4.61
C LEU A 115 -11.23 12.27 -5.02
N THR A 116 -11.76 12.08 -6.24
CA THR A 116 -12.79 12.96 -6.84
C THR A 116 -14.24 12.55 -6.57
N ASN A 117 -14.46 11.39 -5.92
CA ASN A 117 -15.76 10.72 -5.89
C ASN A 117 -16.41 10.66 -4.50
N SER A 118 -15.91 11.40 -3.51
CA SER A 118 -16.33 11.17 -2.14
C SER A 118 -16.09 12.33 -1.18
N ASP A 119 -16.39 13.56 -1.58
CA ASP A 119 -15.99 14.77 -0.81
C ASP A 119 -16.50 14.90 0.64
N THR A 120 -17.22 13.92 1.20
CA THR A 120 -17.68 13.90 2.60
C THR A 120 -17.97 12.48 3.10
N ALA A 121 -17.33 11.44 2.58
CA ALA A 121 -17.66 10.06 2.95
C ALA A 121 -16.97 9.65 4.26
N HIS A 122 -15.70 10.03 4.40
CA HIS A 122 -14.86 9.62 5.51
C HIS A 122 -15.42 10.08 6.85
N ARG A 123 -15.41 9.19 7.84
CA ARG A 123 -15.64 9.54 9.25
C ARG A 123 -14.52 8.98 10.11
N ALA A 124 -14.07 9.76 11.10
CA ALA A 124 -13.02 9.33 12.01
C ALA A 124 -13.37 8.03 12.80
N ASN A 125 -14.66 7.69 12.88
CA ASN A 125 -15.19 6.51 13.58
C ASN A 125 -15.96 5.55 12.66
N GLU A 126 -15.57 5.44 11.39
CA GLU A 126 -16.18 4.48 10.47
C GLU A 126 -16.16 3.04 10.99
N THR A 127 -17.26 2.36 10.70
CA THR A 127 -17.43 0.93 10.90
C THR A 127 -17.22 0.18 9.59
N LEU A 128 -16.96 -1.13 9.66
CA LEU A 128 -16.87 -1.98 8.46
C LEU A 128 -18.13 -1.90 7.58
N ALA A 129 -19.30 -1.73 8.21
CA ALA A 129 -20.55 -1.57 7.49
C ALA A 129 -20.60 -0.25 6.69
N GLN A 130 -20.04 0.83 7.23
CA GLN A 130 -19.94 2.12 6.54
C GLN A 130 -18.91 2.08 5.41
N LEU A 131 -17.76 1.43 5.64
CA LEU A 131 -16.75 1.18 4.61
C LEU A 131 -17.30 0.37 3.44
N ALA A 132 -18.29 -0.50 3.66
CA ALA A 132 -18.87 -1.29 2.57
C ALA A 132 -19.84 -0.49 1.67
N VAL A 133 -20.57 0.47 2.22
CA VAL A 133 -21.67 1.14 1.50
C VAL A 133 -21.23 2.34 0.66
N THR A 134 -20.12 2.99 1.02
CA THR A 134 -19.65 4.20 0.34
C THR A 134 -18.25 3.98 -0.22
N LYS A 135 -18.14 3.83 -1.55
CA LYS A 135 -16.82 3.82 -2.23
C LYS A 135 -16.16 5.17 -2.10
N HIS A 136 -15.07 5.23 -1.33
CA HIS A 136 -14.29 6.44 -1.14
C HIS A 136 -12.82 6.15 -0.86
N VAL A 137 -12.00 7.13 -1.22
CA VAL A 137 -10.62 7.30 -0.77
C VAL A 137 -10.42 8.80 -0.57
N GLU A 138 -10.09 9.19 0.64
CA GLU A 138 -9.76 10.55 1.06
C GLU A 138 -8.32 10.58 1.62
N CYS A 139 -7.77 11.78 1.85
CA CYS A 139 -6.43 11.91 2.42
C CYS A 139 -6.38 11.30 3.83
N THR A 140 -7.42 11.47 4.64
CA THR A 140 -7.53 11.03 6.02
C THR A 140 -7.89 9.55 6.17
N ASP A 141 -8.27 8.87 5.08
CA ASP A 141 -8.32 7.41 5.05
C ASP A 141 -6.94 6.78 5.21
N CYS A 142 -5.90 7.47 4.76
CA CYS A 142 -4.53 6.99 4.76
C CYS A 142 -3.60 7.81 5.67
N HIS A 143 -3.92 9.07 5.97
CA HIS A 143 -3.11 9.96 6.79
C HIS A 143 -3.86 10.43 8.03
N ASN A 144 -3.11 10.78 9.07
CA ASN A 144 -3.67 11.46 10.23
C ASN A 144 -2.95 12.80 10.39
N PRO A 145 -3.55 13.94 10.00
CA PRO A 145 -2.89 15.23 10.06
C PRO A 145 -2.53 15.64 11.50
N HIS A 146 -3.19 15.08 12.51
CA HIS A 146 -2.87 15.37 13.90
C HIS A 146 -1.67 14.60 14.43
N GLU A 147 -1.20 13.56 13.75
CA GLU A 147 -0.21 12.62 14.28
C GLU A 147 0.95 12.34 13.33
N ALA A 148 0.74 12.52 12.03
CA ALA A 148 1.74 12.25 11.00
C ALA A 148 3.01 13.08 11.24
N ILE A 149 4.16 12.44 11.15
CA ILE A 149 5.48 13.05 11.23
C ILE A 149 6.31 12.62 10.03
N THR A 150 7.39 13.34 9.71
CA THR A 150 8.26 12.98 8.58
C THR A 150 8.90 11.60 8.78
N GLY A 151 8.86 10.78 7.73
CA GLY A 151 9.58 9.51 7.66
C GLY A 151 8.77 8.43 6.95
N ASN A 152 9.40 7.80 5.96
CA ASN A 152 8.85 6.64 5.28
C ASN A 152 9.28 5.36 6.01
N HIS A 153 8.67 4.24 5.65
CA HIS A 153 9.22 2.95 6.03
C HIS A 153 10.58 2.71 5.38
N VAL A 154 11.31 1.72 5.90
CA VAL A 154 12.56 1.26 5.31
C VAL A 154 12.33 -0.13 4.72
N ALA A 155 12.48 -0.26 3.41
CA ALA A 155 12.41 -1.54 2.72
C ALA A 155 13.46 -2.53 3.27
N GLY A 156 13.18 -3.84 3.22
CA GLY A 156 14.07 -4.86 3.76
C GLY A 156 14.02 -5.03 5.29
N THR A 157 13.06 -4.38 5.97
CA THR A 157 12.85 -4.52 7.42
C THR A 157 11.81 -5.59 7.78
N THR A 158 11.60 -5.83 9.07
CA THR A 158 10.70 -6.87 9.58
C THR A 158 9.46 -6.25 10.22
N GLY A 159 8.31 -6.87 10.02
CA GLY A 159 7.06 -6.58 10.77
C GLY A 159 6.08 -5.65 10.07
N ASN A 160 6.41 -5.07 8.91
CA ASN A 160 5.56 -4.18 8.13
C ASN A 160 5.02 -2.99 8.95
N ALA A 161 5.80 -2.49 9.92
CA ALA A 161 5.36 -1.49 10.88
C ALA A 161 4.95 -0.19 10.19
N VAL A 162 3.81 0.39 10.58
CA VAL A 162 3.32 1.69 10.08
C VAL A 162 4.41 2.75 10.11
N SER A 163 4.56 3.49 9.00
CA SER A 163 5.54 4.56 8.89
C SER A 163 5.11 5.80 9.67
N ASN A 164 6.06 6.69 9.89
CA ASN A 164 5.85 7.98 10.53
C ASN A 164 4.78 8.83 9.80
N ALA A 165 4.72 8.76 8.47
CA ALA A 165 3.73 9.47 7.66
C ALA A 165 2.30 8.90 7.75
N LEU A 166 2.18 7.63 8.16
CA LEU A 166 0.91 6.89 8.29
C LEU A 166 0.53 6.68 9.77
N LYS A 167 1.20 7.37 10.69
CA LYS A 167 1.04 7.20 12.14
C LYS A 167 -0.41 7.46 12.57
N ALA A 168 -0.91 6.59 13.45
CA ALA A 168 -2.23 6.71 14.08
C ALA A 168 -3.43 6.74 13.11
N VAL A 169 -3.28 6.09 11.95
CA VAL A 169 -4.36 5.89 10.96
C VAL A 169 -5.14 4.64 11.30
N SER A 170 -6.44 4.60 10.98
CA SER A 170 -7.26 3.40 11.16
C SER A 170 -6.87 2.30 10.17
N GLY A 171 -6.89 1.05 10.62
CA GLY A 171 -6.64 -0.13 9.80
C GLY A 171 -7.61 -1.26 10.12
N ALA A 172 -7.80 -2.15 9.15
CA ALA A 172 -8.57 -3.39 9.27
C ALA A 172 -7.62 -4.57 9.51
N VAL A 173 -7.54 -5.01 10.76
CA VAL A 173 -6.65 -6.11 11.15
C VAL A 173 -7.32 -7.45 10.87
N PRO A 174 -6.75 -8.30 9.99
CA PRO A 174 -7.36 -9.55 9.58
C PRO A 174 -7.22 -10.64 10.65
N THR A 175 -8.26 -11.46 10.80
CA THR A 175 -8.17 -12.77 11.45
C THR A 175 -8.05 -13.84 10.36
N PHE A 176 -6.83 -14.34 10.13
CA PHE A 176 -6.60 -15.39 9.14
C PHE A 176 -7.19 -16.74 9.57
N SER A 177 -7.70 -17.50 8.59
CA SER A 177 -8.33 -18.80 8.81
C SER A 177 -7.37 -19.93 9.18
N GLY A 178 -6.06 -19.74 8.98
CA GLY A 178 -5.06 -20.80 9.14
C GLY A 178 -5.06 -21.84 8.01
N SER A 179 -5.90 -21.66 6.99
CA SER A 179 -6.08 -22.61 5.88
C SER A 179 -5.52 -22.05 4.57
N ASN A 180 -4.95 -22.92 3.74
CA ASN A 180 -4.42 -22.55 2.42
C ASN A 180 -5.54 -21.96 1.55
N TRP A 181 -5.25 -20.83 0.90
CA TRP A 181 -6.12 -20.16 -0.07
C TRP A 181 -7.55 -19.90 0.45
N THR A 182 -7.66 -19.47 1.70
CA THR A 182 -8.93 -19.22 2.37
C THR A 182 -8.94 -17.80 2.95
N ALA A 183 -10.01 -17.06 2.70
CA ALA A 183 -10.11 -15.65 3.08
C ALA A 183 -10.09 -15.47 4.62
N PRO A 184 -9.66 -14.30 5.11
CA PRO A 184 -9.79 -13.96 6.53
C PRO A 184 -11.24 -14.09 7.00
N THR A 185 -11.43 -14.61 8.22
CA THR A 185 -12.75 -14.90 8.79
C THR A 185 -13.40 -13.67 9.43
N ALA A 186 -12.59 -12.68 9.79
CA ALA A 186 -13.04 -11.42 10.39
C ALA A 186 -11.99 -10.33 10.20
N TYR A 187 -12.42 -9.08 10.37
CA TYR A 187 -11.55 -7.91 10.48
C TYR A 187 -11.92 -7.10 11.73
N ASN A 188 -10.92 -6.56 12.42
CA ASN A 188 -11.11 -5.63 13.52
C ASN A 188 -10.58 -4.24 13.12
N LEU A 189 -11.43 -3.22 13.22
CA LEU A 189 -11.01 -1.83 13.01
C LEU A 189 -10.36 -1.27 14.26
N GLN A 190 -9.11 -0.82 14.12
CA GLN A 190 -8.33 -0.20 15.19
C GLN A 190 -7.23 0.68 14.59
N THR A 191 -6.46 1.38 15.42
CA THR A 191 -5.25 2.04 14.94
C THR A 191 -4.30 1.01 14.32
N ALA A 192 -3.91 1.24 13.07
CA ALA A 192 -3.02 0.37 12.34
C ALA A 192 -1.66 0.31 13.03
N THR A 193 -1.15 -0.89 13.18
CA THR A 193 0.23 -1.17 13.60
C THR A 193 1.09 -1.60 12.41
N LYS A 194 0.45 -2.08 11.35
CA LYS A 194 1.11 -2.49 10.10
C LYS A 194 0.51 -1.77 8.89
N GLU A 195 1.31 -1.44 7.90
CA GLU A 195 0.87 -0.68 6.72
C GLU A 195 -0.28 -1.38 5.98
N HIS A 196 -0.19 -2.70 5.79
CA HIS A 196 -1.22 -3.43 5.05
C HIS A 196 -2.61 -3.39 5.70
N GLU A 197 -2.69 -3.16 7.01
CA GLU A 197 -3.96 -3.02 7.72
C GLU A 197 -4.74 -1.81 7.21
N ILE A 198 -4.05 -0.73 6.82
CA ILE A 198 -4.66 0.46 6.22
C ILE A 198 -5.25 0.10 4.85
N CYS A 199 -4.46 -0.55 4.00
CA CYS A 199 -4.89 -0.97 2.66
C CYS A 199 -6.07 -1.97 2.69
N PHE A 200 -6.08 -2.85 3.69
CA PHE A 200 -7.11 -3.89 3.81
C PHE A 200 -8.50 -3.34 4.09
N LYS A 201 -8.63 -2.09 4.58
CA LYS A 201 -9.95 -1.44 4.71
C LYS A 201 -10.73 -1.46 3.40
N CYS A 202 -10.06 -1.23 2.27
CA CYS A 202 -10.71 -1.09 0.96
C CYS A 202 -10.42 -2.26 0.01
N HIS A 203 -9.23 -2.87 0.09
CA HIS A 203 -8.78 -3.90 -0.86
C HIS A 203 -9.02 -5.34 -0.40
N SER A 204 -9.74 -5.55 0.71
CA SER A 204 -10.00 -6.88 1.24
C SER A 204 -11.46 -7.08 1.58
N SER A 205 -11.83 -8.27 2.04
CA SER A 205 -13.19 -8.55 2.53
C SER A 205 -13.57 -7.82 3.82
N ALA A 206 -12.71 -6.95 4.37
CA ALA A 206 -13.13 -5.92 5.32
C ALA A 206 -14.22 -5.02 4.70
N ASN A 207 -14.09 -4.72 3.41
CA ASN A 207 -15.15 -4.18 2.57
C ASN A 207 -15.98 -5.35 2.02
N ALA A 208 -17.19 -5.54 2.55
CA ALA A 208 -18.09 -6.60 2.11
C ALA A 208 -18.63 -6.42 0.67
N ASN A 209 -18.51 -5.23 0.08
CA ASN A 209 -18.96 -4.89 -1.27
C ASN A 209 -17.80 -4.66 -2.26
N LEU A 210 -16.64 -5.28 -2.01
CA LEU A 210 -15.42 -5.17 -2.81
C LEU A 210 -15.68 -5.27 -4.33
N THR A 211 -16.45 -6.27 -4.76
CA THR A 211 -16.74 -6.52 -6.19
C THR A 211 -17.75 -5.55 -6.80
N THR A 212 -18.52 -4.84 -5.97
CA THR A 212 -19.42 -3.78 -6.43
C THR A 212 -18.64 -2.49 -6.67
N TRP A 213 -17.55 -2.27 -5.93
CA TRP A 213 -16.67 -1.12 -6.16
C TRP A 213 -15.91 -1.26 -7.48
N ASP A 214 -15.50 -2.48 -7.80
CA ASP A 214 -14.92 -2.86 -9.09
C ASP A 214 -14.99 -4.40 -9.21
N SER A 215 -15.64 -4.90 -10.25
CA SER A 215 -15.81 -6.34 -10.46
C SER A 215 -14.50 -7.07 -10.77
N SER A 216 -13.42 -6.33 -11.11
CA SER A 216 -12.09 -6.88 -11.33
C SER A 216 -11.24 -6.96 -10.05
N TRP A 217 -11.73 -6.44 -8.93
CA TRP A 217 -11.01 -6.49 -7.66
C TRP A 217 -11.10 -7.87 -7.03
N THR A 218 -9.95 -8.28 -6.50
CA THR A 218 -9.76 -9.52 -5.78
C THR A 218 -9.56 -9.24 -4.30
N ASN A 219 -9.84 -10.23 -3.46
CA ASN A 219 -9.65 -10.09 -2.02
C ASN A 219 -8.17 -10.18 -1.65
N VAL A 220 -7.50 -9.03 -1.54
CA VAL A 220 -6.07 -8.94 -1.22
C VAL A 220 -5.75 -9.52 0.16
N GLY A 221 -6.73 -9.53 1.08
CA GLY A 221 -6.60 -10.20 2.37
C GLY A 221 -6.48 -11.72 2.26
N LEU A 222 -7.14 -12.36 1.28
CA LEU A 222 -6.94 -13.78 0.97
C LEU A 222 -5.55 -14.01 0.37
N GLU A 223 -5.14 -13.14 -0.55
CA GLU A 223 -3.92 -13.33 -1.36
C GLU A 223 -2.65 -13.28 -0.49
N PHE A 224 -2.60 -12.41 0.51
CA PHE A 224 -1.48 -12.31 1.44
C PHE A 224 -1.61 -13.18 2.70
N SER A 225 -2.58 -14.08 2.78
CA SER A 225 -2.70 -15.01 3.91
C SER A 225 -1.40 -15.79 4.11
N THR A 226 -0.87 -15.77 5.33
CA THR A 226 0.38 -16.48 5.69
C THR A 226 0.24 -18.00 5.68
N SER A 227 -0.98 -18.51 5.48
CA SER A 227 -1.27 -19.94 5.31
C SER A 227 -1.24 -20.37 3.84
N ASN A 228 -1.05 -19.43 2.90
CA ASN A 228 -0.91 -19.73 1.49
C ASN A 228 0.43 -20.45 1.23
N GLN A 229 0.42 -21.41 0.31
CA GLN A 229 1.64 -22.17 -0.04
C GLN A 229 2.74 -21.29 -0.67
N SER A 230 2.38 -20.12 -1.19
CA SER A 230 3.34 -19.07 -1.46
C SER A 230 2.69 -17.70 -1.37
N TYR A 231 3.49 -16.72 -0.96
CA TYR A 231 3.11 -15.33 -0.88
C TYR A 231 4.35 -14.46 -0.79
N HIS A 232 4.22 -13.22 -1.24
CA HIS A 232 5.13 -12.14 -0.92
C HIS A 232 4.85 -11.67 0.53
N PRO A 233 5.87 -11.49 1.39
CA PRO A 233 5.68 -11.38 2.85
C PRO A 233 5.16 -10.01 3.31
N VAL A 234 3.95 -9.63 2.91
CA VAL A 234 3.31 -8.37 3.35
C VAL A 234 2.63 -8.54 4.71
N ALA A 235 1.74 -9.54 4.83
CA ALA A 235 0.99 -9.77 6.08
C ALA A 235 1.82 -10.50 7.16
N GLY A 236 2.94 -11.12 6.78
CA GLY A 236 3.84 -11.81 7.69
C GLY A 236 5.07 -12.39 7.01
N ALA A 237 6.04 -12.77 7.84
CA ALA A 237 7.30 -13.38 7.44
C ALA A 237 7.11 -14.78 6.80
N LEU A 238 8.07 -15.24 6.01
CA LEU A 238 8.11 -16.56 5.35
C LEU A 238 8.68 -17.65 6.26
N THR A 239 8.19 -17.73 7.50
CA THR A 239 8.73 -18.60 8.56
C THR A 239 7.92 -19.89 8.80
N GLY A 240 6.86 -20.13 8.01
CA GLY A 240 6.02 -21.33 8.07
C GLY A 240 4.94 -21.36 6.98
N GLY A 241 4.12 -22.42 6.92
CA GLY A 241 2.89 -22.44 6.08
C GLY A 241 3.05 -22.88 4.62
N GLY A 242 4.01 -23.74 4.27
CA GLY A 242 4.23 -24.21 2.89
C GLY A 242 5.00 -23.21 2.00
N SER A 243 4.92 -21.92 2.34
CA SER A 243 5.80 -20.88 1.80
C SER A 243 7.21 -20.96 2.39
N SER A 244 8.21 -20.55 1.61
CA SER A 244 9.58 -20.42 2.10
C SER A 244 10.28 -19.26 1.42
N ALA A 245 11.25 -18.69 2.13
CA ALA A 245 12.16 -17.71 1.55
C ALA A 245 12.90 -18.25 0.32
N LEU A 246 13.37 -17.30 -0.49
CA LEU A 246 14.38 -17.52 -1.51
C LEU A 246 15.77 -17.35 -0.89
N ASP A 247 16.78 -17.91 -1.54
CA ASP A 247 18.17 -17.73 -1.10
C ASP A 247 18.67 -16.30 -1.34
N ALA A 248 19.75 -15.92 -0.65
CA ALA A 248 20.33 -14.58 -0.74
C ALA A 248 20.70 -14.18 -2.18
N ASP A 249 21.14 -15.11 -3.02
CA ASP A 249 21.51 -14.82 -4.41
C ASP A 249 20.31 -14.65 -5.34
N GLN A 250 19.12 -15.03 -4.90
CA GLN A 250 17.85 -14.81 -5.61
C GLN A 250 17.18 -13.46 -5.25
N MET A 251 17.84 -12.64 -4.43
CA MET A 251 17.34 -11.35 -3.95
C MET A 251 18.32 -10.22 -4.26
N LEU A 252 17.81 -9.00 -4.41
CA LEU A 252 18.57 -7.75 -4.47
C LEU A 252 18.50 -7.02 -3.13
N ALA A 253 19.45 -6.11 -2.88
CA ALA A 253 19.35 -5.21 -1.73
C ALA A 253 18.08 -4.32 -1.85
N PRO A 254 17.41 -3.98 -0.74
CA PRO A 254 17.75 -4.29 0.65
C PRO A 254 17.25 -5.66 1.15
N TRP A 255 16.57 -6.43 0.30
CA TRP A 255 16.01 -7.75 0.65
C TRP A 255 17.07 -8.86 0.74
N LYS A 256 18.19 -8.69 0.04
CA LYS A 256 19.39 -9.51 0.17
C LYS A 256 20.11 -9.20 1.48
N VAL A 257 19.80 -10.00 2.50
CA VAL A 257 20.54 -9.99 3.78
C VAL A 257 21.55 -11.13 3.89
N GLY A 258 22.49 -11.03 4.85
CA GLY A 258 23.52 -12.05 5.07
C GLY A 258 22.99 -13.34 5.68
N THR A 259 23.89 -14.26 6.05
CA THR A 259 23.56 -15.49 6.79
C THR A 259 23.55 -15.23 8.30
N GLY A 260 22.63 -15.84 9.06
CA GLY A 260 22.56 -15.72 10.52
C GLY A 260 21.13 -15.66 11.07
N THR A 261 20.92 -14.93 12.17
CA THR A 261 19.58 -14.64 12.75
C THR A 261 18.77 -13.68 11.89
N ASP A 262 19.44 -12.93 11.00
CA ASP A 262 18.80 -12.19 9.94
C ASP A 262 18.72 -13.09 8.69
N SER A 263 17.52 -13.38 8.21
CA SER A 263 17.31 -14.21 7.02
C SER A 263 16.28 -13.56 6.11
N GLN A 264 16.33 -13.86 4.81
CA GLN A 264 15.36 -13.33 3.84
C GLN A 264 13.92 -13.65 4.28
N GLY A 265 13.74 -14.79 4.96
CA GLY A 265 12.43 -15.23 5.44
C GLY A 265 11.85 -14.44 6.60
N THR A 266 12.65 -13.69 7.38
CA THR A 266 12.11 -12.86 8.47
C THR A 266 11.66 -11.49 8.00
N LYS A 267 12.08 -11.06 6.80
CA LYS A 267 11.72 -9.77 6.22
C LYS A 267 10.26 -9.74 5.81
N THR A 268 9.69 -8.54 5.87
CA THR A 268 8.34 -8.27 5.39
C THR A 268 8.36 -7.11 4.42
N MET A 269 7.47 -7.15 3.44
CA MET A 269 7.29 -6.08 2.48
C MET A 269 6.18 -5.15 2.90
N TYR A 270 6.25 -3.93 2.39
CA TYR A 270 5.23 -2.91 2.42
C TYR A 270 4.44 -2.95 1.12
N CYS A 271 3.14 -2.69 1.19
CA CYS A 271 2.34 -2.48 -0.02
C CYS A 271 3.03 -1.39 -0.87
N SER A 272 3.56 -0.36 -0.22
CA SER A 272 4.25 0.76 -0.86
C SER A 272 5.68 0.44 -1.37
N ASP A 273 6.21 -0.77 -1.12
CA ASP A 273 7.44 -1.24 -1.79
C ASP A 273 7.17 -1.64 -3.25
N CYS A 274 5.95 -2.07 -3.55
CA CYS A 274 5.51 -2.44 -4.90
C CYS A 274 4.58 -1.39 -5.52
N HIS A 275 3.78 -0.73 -4.68
CA HIS A 275 2.80 0.27 -5.10
C HIS A 275 3.28 1.69 -4.85
N GLY A 276 3.32 2.48 -5.90
CA GLY A 276 3.75 3.86 -5.91
C GLY A 276 4.13 4.27 -7.31
N ASP A 277 4.59 5.49 -7.43
CA ASP A 277 5.05 5.98 -8.72
C ASP A 277 6.30 5.24 -9.19
N SER A 278 6.38 5.02 -10.49
CA SER A 278 7.53 4.41 -11.15
C SER A 278 8.68 5.39 -11.42
N ALA A 279 8.48 6.70 -11.21
CA ALA A 279 9.55 7.70 -11.28
C ALA A 279 10.19 7.93 -9.92
N ASP A 280 11.51 8.16 -9.90
CA ASP A 280 12.33 8.24 -8.67
C ASP A 280 12.22 9.59 -7.92
N ASP A 281 11.48 10.59 -8.41
CA ASP A 281 11.46 11.96 -7.88
C ASP A 281 10.12 12.45 -7.29
N THR A 282 9.18 11.54 -7.03
CA THR A 282 7.82 11.90 -6.63
C THR A 282 7.51 11.59 -5.17
N THR A 283 6.29 11.94 -4.74
CA THR A 283 5.86 11.75 -3.37
C THR A 283 5.72 10.26 -3.06
N ALA A 284 6.47 9.80 -2.06
CA ALA A 284 6.45 8.40 -1.67
C ALA A 284 5.06 7.93 -1.24
N GLY A 285 4.62 6.79 -1.76
CA GLY A 285 3.36 6.15 -1.42
C GLY A 285 2.49 5.86 -2.64
N PRO A 286 1.38 5.11 -2.47
CA PRO A 286 0.54 4.65 -3.55
C PRO A 286 -0.45 5.71 -4.03
N HIS A 287 0.01 6.93 -4.36
CA HIS A 287 -0.87 8.02 -4.79
C HIS A 287 -1.28 7.88 -6.26
N GLY A 288 -0.28 7.69 -7.13
CA GLY A 288 -0.48 7.44 -8.56
C GLY A 288 0.81 6.97 -9.24
N SER A 289 0.65 6.35 -10.41
CA SER A 289 1.75 5.85 -11.24
C SER A 289 1.40 5.92 -12.72
N GLY A 290 2.43 6.05 -13.56
CA GLY A 290 2.30 5.81 -15.00
C GLY A 290 2.08 4.33 -15.35
N SER A 291 2.35 3.42 -14.41
CA SER A 291 2.13 1.98 -14.58
C SER A 291 0.75 1.56 -14.02
N PRO A 292 0.06 0.60 -14.68
CA PRO A 292 -1.23 0.09 -14.19
C PRO A 292 -1.17 -0.42 -12.74
N ARG A 293 -2.28 -0.30 -12.01
CA ARG A 293 -2.41 -0.69 -10.59
C ARG A 293 -1.45 0.02 -9.63
N ILE A 294 -1.03 1.23 -9.99
CA ILE A 294 -0.17 2.09 -9.18
C ILE A 294 1.15 1.37 -8.85
N LEU A 295 1.77 0.70 -9.83
CA LEU A 295 2.97 -0.10 -9.59
C LEU A 295 4.26 0.72 -9.82
N LYS A 296 5.31 0.41 -9.06
CA LYS A 296 6.68 0.95 -9.21
C LYS A 296 7.46 0.28 -10.37
N GLY A 297 6.73 -0.16 -11.39
CA GLY A 297 7.20 -1.01 -12.48
C GLY A 297 6.00 -1.63 -13.18
N ARG A 298 6.25 -2.44 -14.19
CA ARG A 298 5.22 -3.05 -15.03
C ARG A 298 5.22 -4.56 -14.90
N TRP A 299 4.02 -5.10 -14.73
CA TRP A 299 3.74 -6.52 -14.72
C TRP A 299 2.28 -6.75 -15.13
N PRO A 300 1.96 -7.82 -15.89
CA PRO A 300 2.88 -8.79 -16.50
C PRO A 300 3.39 -8.38 -17.89
N THR A 301 2.98 -7.21 -18.38
CA THR A 301 3.36 -6.69 -19.69
C THR A 301 4.25 -5.47 -19.58
N ASN A 302 5.05 -5.20 -20.59
CA ASN A 302 5.79 -3.95 -20.75
C ASN A 302 4.91 -2.77 -21.19
N SER A 303 5.53 -1.63 -21.48
CA SER A 303 4.89 -0.41 -21.99
C SER A 303 4.18 -0.56 -23.33
N SER A 304 4.59 -1.54 -24.13
CA SER A 304 4.01 -1.89 -25.42
C SER A 304 2.99 -3.04 -25.33
N ALA A 305 2.55 -3.40 -24.11
CA ALA A 305 1.61 -4.50 -23.84
C ALA A 305 2.10 -5.91 -24.24
N TYR A 306 3.41 -6.10 -24.41
CA TYR A 306 4.00 -7.43 -24.59
C TYR A 306 4.26 -8.11 -23.25
N LEU A 307 3.93 -9.38 -23.16
CA LEU A 307 4.23 -10.22 -22.00
C LEU A 307 5.72 -10.53 -21.90
N TRP A 308 6.25 -10.40 -20.68
CA TRP A 308 7.62 -10.75 -20.35
C TRP A 308 7.89 -12.25 -20.49
N ASP A 309 9.11 -12.58 -20.91
CA ASP A 309 9.65 -13.95 -20.96
C ASP A 309 11.12 -14.01 -20.51
N LEU A 310 11.74 -15.18 -20.61
CA LEU A 310 13.14 -15.39 -20.22
C LEU A 310 14.13 -14.74 -21.19
N ASP A 311 13.79 -14.60 -22.48
CA ASP A 311 14.67 -13.99 -23.47
C ASP A 311 14.82 -12.48 -23.16
N ASP A 312 13.72 -11.84 -22.76
CA ASP A 312 13.74 -10.47 -22.25
C ASP A 312 14.68 -10.27 -21.06
N ALA A 313 14.70 -11.24 -20.14
CA ALA A 313 15.56 -11.20 -18.97
C ALA A 313 17.04 -11.45 -19.28
N GLU A 314 17.35 -12.43 -20.14
CA GLU A 314 18.72 -12.79 -20.51
C GLU A 314 19.39 -11.71 -21.37
N PHE A 315 18.67 -11.21 -22.38
CA PHE A 315 19.24 -10.27 -23.35
C PHE A 315 18.95 -8.80 -22.99
N GLY A 316 18.14 -8.54 -21.96
CA GLY A 316 17.75 -7.19 -21.55
C GLY A 316 16.92 -6.47 -22.61
N THR A 317 16.15 -7.20 -23.41
CA THR A 317 15.29 -6.63 -24.46
C THR A 317 14.01 -6.03 -23.90
N ASN A 318 13.26 -5.31 -24.74
CA ASN A 318 11.93 -4.78 -24.40
C ASN A 318 11.89 -3.91 -23.12
N SER A 319 13.02 -3.29 -22.77
CA SER A 319 13.20 -2.50 -21.54
C SER A 319 13.04 -3.29 -20.24
N PHE A 320 13.26 -4.62 -20.26
CA PHE A 320 13.05 -5.49 -19.10
C PHE A 320 13.76 -5.00 -17.83
N ASN A 321 15.02 -4.58 -17.94
CA ASN A 321 15.82 -4.14 -16.79
C ASN A 321 15.34 -2.84 -16.15
N THR A 322 14.54 -2.04 -16.84
CA THR A 322 14.03 -0.74 -16.35
C THR A 322 12.52 -0.75 -16.10
N GLU A 323 11.77 -1.64 -16.74
CA GLU A 323 10.31 -1.68 -16.63
C GLU A 323 9.79 -2.86 -15.80
N CYS A 324 10.46 -4.02 -15.79
CA CYS A 324 9.89 -5.21 -15.13
C CYS A 324 9.85 -5.04 -13.60
N LEU A 325 8.65 -5.12 -13.01
CA LEU A 325 8.46 -4.97 -11.56
C LEU A 325 9.34 -5.94 -10.75
N CYS A 326 9.51 -7.18 -11.23
CA CYS A 326 10.27 -8.21 -10.53
C CYS A 326 11.75 -7.84 -10.35
N LYS A 327 12.30 -7.03 -11.25
CA LYS A 327 13.71 -6.58 -11.21
C LYS A 327 14.02 -5.61 -10.09
N ASN A 328 12.99 -5.06 -9.43
CA ASN A 328 13.19 -4.24 -8.24
C ASN A 328 13.65 -5.06 -7.03
N CYS A 329 13.37 -6.37 -7.01
CA CYS A 329 13.64 -7.25 -5.86
C CYS A 329 14.46 -8.49 -6.23
N HIS A 330 14.40 -8.95 -7.47
CA HIS A 330 15.06 -10.17 -7.93
C HIS A 330 16.05 -9.87 -9.06
N PRO A 331 17.23 -10.53 -9.09
CA PRO A 331 18.14 -10.39 -10.21
C PRO A 331 17.54 -10.98 -11.50
N ILE A 332 16.72 -12.03 -11.39
CA ILE A 332 16.17 -12.86 -12.48
C ILE A 332 17.27 -13.54 -13.31
N PHE A 333 18.13 -12.75 -13.95
CA PHE A 333 19.34 -13.16 -14.66
C PHE A 333 20.61 -12.53 -13.99
N PRO A 334 21.75 -13.25 -13.88
CA PRO A 334 21.98 -14.64 -14.31
C PRO A 334 21.11 -15.63 -13.53
N TRP A 335 20.76 -16.76 -14.15
CA TRP A 335 19.80 -17.72 -13.60
C TRP A 335 20.23 -18.26 -12.23
N GLN A 336 19.36 -18.10 -11.24
CA GLN A 336 19.59 -18.51 -9.84
C GLN A 336 18.78 -19.76 -9.45
N ASN A 337 18.31 -20.55 -10.43
CA ASN A 337 17.67 -21.85 -10.21
C ASN A 337 17.65 -22.66 -11.52
N GLU A 338 17.50 -23.98 -11.39
CA GLU A 338 17.41 -24.93 -12.51
C GLU A 338 16.17 -24.74 -13.39
N ALA A 339 15.07 -24.22 -12.82
CA ALA A 339 13.83 -24.02 -13.57
C ALA A 339 13.97 -22.91 -14.63
N HIS A 340 14.77 -21.88 -14.41
CA HIS A 340 15.02 -20.85 -15.43
C HIS A 340 16.23 -21.17 -16.32
N SER A 341 17.23 -21.88 -15.80
CA SER A 341 18.45 -22.20 -16.57
C SER A 341 18.28 -23.36 -17.56
N THR A 342 17.20 -24.14 -17.45
CA THR A 342 16.92 -25.22 -18.39
C THR A 342 16.43 -24.68 -19.74
N SER A 343 17.07 -25.13 -20.82
CA SER A 343 16.73 -24.71 -22.18
C SER A 343 15.32 -25.13 -22.63
N ARG A 344 14.63 -25.94 -21.84
CA ARG A 344 13.25 -26.38 -22.11
C ARG A 344 12.19 -25.35 -21.72
N HIS A 345 12.56 -24.34 -20.94
CA HIS A 345 11.68 -23.21 -20.62
C HIS A 345 12.10 -21.92 -21.34
N SER A 346 13.29 -21.89 -21.97
CA SER A 346 13.69 -20.83 -22.90
C SER A 346 13.00 -20.97 -24.26
N GLY A 347 12.79 -19.87 -24.98
CA GLY A 347 12.26 -19.90 -26.34
C GLY A 347 10.78 -19.52 -26.50
N GLY A 348 10.28 -18.57 -25.69
CA GLY A 348 9.00 -17.89 -25.93
C GLY A 348 7.88 -18.14 -24.93
N TYR A 349 8.11 -18.95 -23.88
CA TYR A 349 7.14 -19.09 -22.78
C TYR A 349 7.07 -17.79 -21.98
N LYS A 350 5.86 -17.29 -21.79
CA LYS A 350 5.59 -16.07 -21.03
C LYS A 350 5.58 -16.38 -19.54
N CYS A 351 6.08 -15.45 -18.72
CA CYS A 351 6.19 -15.67 -17.28
C CYS A 351 4.85 -16.06 -16.65
N VAL A 352 3.74 -15.48 -17.13
CA VAL A 352 2.37 -15.76 -16.65
C VAL A 352 1.79 -17.12 -17.08
N GLN A 353 2.47 -17.87 -17.95
CA GLN A 353 2.11 -19.27 -18.21
C GLN A 353 2.45 -20.18 -17.02
N CYS A 354 3.46 -19.79 -16.24
CA CYS A 354 3.91 -20.50 -15.05
C CYS A 354 3.52 -19.78 -13.77
N HIS A 355 3.70 -18.46 -13.72
CA HIS A 355 3.49 -17.63 -12.54
C HIS A 355 2.12 -16.97 -12.52
N VAL A 356 1.62 -16.69 -11.31
CA VAL A 356 0.37 -15.94 -11.12
C VAL A 356 0.44 -14.55 -11.77
N GLY A 357 -0.69 -14.09 -12.32
CA GLY A 357 -0.81 -12.75 -12.88
C GLY A 357 -0.82 -11.67 -11.79
N LEU A 358 -1.31 -12.00 -10.61
CA LEU A 358 -1.32 -11.14 -9.41
C LEU A 358 -0.29 -11.69 -8.41
N PRO A 359 0.94 -11.14 -8.36
CA PRO A 359 2.04 -11.70 -7.57
C PRO A 359 1.91 -11.32 -6.09
N HIS A 360 0.76 -11.58 -5.47
CA HIS A 360 0.57 -11.41 -4.03
C HIS A 360 0.80 -12.75 -3.32
N GLY A 361 -0.02 -13.76 -3.65
CA GLY A 361 0.13 -15.14 -3.19
C GLY A 361 -0.59 -16.14 -4.09
N SER A 362 -0.37 -17.43 -3.82
CA SER A 362 -0.98 -18.54 -4.57
C SER A 362 -1.34 -19.71 -3.65
N ASN A 363 -2.31 -20.50 -4.10
CA ASN A 363 -2.65 -21.80 -3.51
C ASN A 363 -1.54 -22.84 -3.72
N PHE A 364 -0.62 -22.61 -4.66
CA PHE A 364 0.58 -23.39 -4.91
C PHE A 364 1.86 -22.73 -4.39
N GLY A 365 2.93 -23.52 -4.27
CA GLY A 365 4.26 -23.01 -3.97
C GLY A 365 4.85 -22.15 -5.10
N ARG A 366 5.82 -21.29 -4.75
CA ARG A 366 6.65 -20.48 -5.69
C ARG A 366 5.87 -19.52 -6.61
N LEU A 367 4.71 -19.02 -6.17
CA LEU A 367 3.83 -18.15 -6.95
C LEU A 367 3.48 -18.75 -8.32
N ILE A 368 3.40 -20.08 -8.39
CA ILE A 368 2.97 -20.81 -9.58
C ILE A 368 1.44 -20.73 -9.70
N ALA A 369 0.95 -20.59 -10.92
CA ALA A 369 -0.46 -20.50 -11.22
C ALA A 369 -1.13 -21.89 -11.32
N ASP A 370 -2.41 -22.00 -10.93
CA ASP A 370 -3.27 -23.15 -11.22
C ASP A 370 -4.29 -22.76 -12.29
N LYS A 371 -4.12 -23.26 -13.53
CA LYS A 371 -5.05 -23.09 -14.65
C LYS A 371 -6.49 -23.47 -14.28
N SER A 372 -6.67 -24.40 -13.34
CA SER A 372 -7.98 -24.92 -12.96
C SER A 372 -8.63 -24.23 -11.76
N LYS A 373 -7.88 -23.43 -10.99
CA LYS A 373 -8.34 -22.91 -9.68
C LYS A 373 -8.03 -21.45 -9.39
N LEU A 374 -7.43 -20.72 -10.33
CA LEU A 374 -6.99 -19.36 -10.07
C LEU A 374 -7.81 -18.27 -10.72
N HIS A 375 -8.88 -18.48 -11.49
CA HIS A 375 -9.69 -17.33 -11.91
C HIS A 375 -10.28 -16.59 -10.69
N PRO A 376 -10.10 -15.25 -10.53
CA PRO A 376 -9.56 -14.25 -11.48
C PRO A 376 -8.09 -13.79 -11.25
N TYR A 377 -7.29 -14.56 -10.51
CA TYR A 377 -5.87 -14.37 -10.18
C TYR A 377 -4.88 -14.81 -11.28
N ASP A 378 -5.36 -15.47 -12.35
CA ASP A 378 -4.61 -15.72 -13.57
C ASP A 378 -4.63 -14.50 -14.51
N TYR A 379 -3.61 -14.40 -15.38
CA TYR A 379 -3.59 -13.35 -16.40
C TYR A 379 -4.38 -13.78 -17.63
N GLY A 380 -5.23 -12.89 -18.14
CA GLY A 380 -5.97 -13.02 -19.40
C GLY A 380 -7.17 -13.96 -19.34
N ASP A 381 -8.26 -13.52 -19.96
CA ASP A 381 -9.56 -14.17 -20.16
C ASP A 381 -10.43 -14.58 -18.95
N THR A 382 -11.71 -14.26 -19.05
CA THR A 382 -12.73 -14.52 -18.03
C THR A 382 -13.24 -15.96 -18.18
N GLY A 383 -12.58 -16.93 -17.54
CA GLY A 383 -13.01 -18.34 -17.55
C GLY A 383 -11.84 -19.32 -17.44
N SER A 384 -12.08 -20.58 -17.81
CA SER A 384 -11.09 -21.69 -17.76
C SER A 384 -9.96 -21.62 -18.81
N GLY A 385 -9.75 -20.45 -19.42
CA GLY A 385 -8.84 -20.22 -20.55
C GLY A 385 -7.66 -19.30 -20.25
N GLY A 386 -7.35 -19.04 -18.97
CA GLY A 386 -6.23 -18.18 -18.59
C GLY A 386 -4.89 -18.55 -19.20
N TYR A 387 -3.96 -17.58 -19.23
CA TYR A 387 -2.61 -17.81 -19.75
C TYR A 387 -1.86 -18.89 -18.95
N ALA A 388 -2.26 -19.18 -17.71
CA ALA A 388 -1.66 -20.22 -16.90
C ALA A 388 -1.81 -21.60 -17.56
N ASP A 389 -0.71 -22.34 -17.67
CA ASP A 389 -0.71 -23.69 -18.24
C ASP A 389 -0.55 -24.78 -17.19
N ILE A 390 -0.09 -24.42 -15.99
CA ILE A 390 0.16 -25.38 -14.92
C ILE A 390 -1.15 -25.81 -14.25
N THR A 391 -1.34 -27.12 -14.09
CA THR A 391 -2.51 -27.73 -13.42
C THR A 391 -2.14 -28.44 -12.12
N ALA A 392 -0.85 -28.72 -11.92
CA ALA A 392 -0.31 -29.24 -10.67
C ALA A 392 1.15 -28.82 -10.51
N PHE A 393 1.54 -28.48 -9.30
CA PHE A 393 2.93 -28.14 -8.95
C PHE A 393 3.32 -28.73 -7.60
N THR A 394 4.49 -29.36 -7.56
CA THR A 394 5.13 -29.86 -6.35
C THR A 394 6.48 -29.18 -6.19
N LYS A 395 6.56 -28.29 -5.19
CA LYS A 395 7.78 -27.57 -4.83
C LYS A 395 8.90 -28.56 -4.46
N ALA A 396 10.09 -28.36 -5.03
CA ALA A 396 11.28 -29.13 -4.67
C ALA A 396 11.74 -28.82 -3.23
N ALA A 397 12.43 -29.77 -2.61
CA ALA A 397 12.99 -29.59 -1.27
C ALA A 397 14.12 -28.54 -1.26
N GLU A 398 14.95 -28.53 -2.29
CA GLU A 398 16.03 -27.57 -2.45
C GLU A 398 15.55 -26.32 -3.21
N PRO A 399 15.93 -25.11 -2.78
CA PRO A 399 15.46 -23.86 -3.40
C PRO A 399 16.03 -23.60 -4.80
N LEU A 400 17.25 -24.07 -5.08
CA LEU A 400 17.97 -23.81 -6.34
C LEU A 400 17.90 -24.99 -7.33
N ALA A 401 17.62 -26.21 -6.84
CA ALA A 401 17.82 -27.44 -7.58
C ALA A 401 16.73 -28.50 -7.32
N GLY A 402 16.74 -29.58 -8.10
CA GLY A 402 15.84 -30.72 -7.90
C GLY A 402 14.45 -30.53 -8.50
N TYR A 403 14.31 -29.56 -9.41
CA TYR A 403 13.14 -29.45 -10.26
C TYR A 403 13.29 -30.34 -11.51
N SER A 404 12.24 -31.07 -11.84
CA SER A 404 12.16 -31.99 -12.98
C SER A 404 10.73 -31.98 -13.55
N ALA A 405 10.50 -32.69 -14.66
CA ALA A 405 9.16 -32.92 -15.20
C ALA A 405 8.15 -33.41 -14.15
N SER A 406 8.60 -34.15 -13.13
CA SER A 406 7.71 -34.69 -12.11
C SER A 406 7.18 -33.62 -11.14
N ASN A 407 7.79 -32.44 -11.11
CA ASN A 407 7.40 -31.34 -10.21
C ASN A 407 6.25 -30.50 -10.77
N CYS A 408 5.85 -30.67 -12.02
CA CYS A 408 4.86 -29.81 -12.66
C CYS A 408 4.07 -30.56 -13.74
N THR A 409 2.79 -30.26 -13.89
CA THR A 409 1.96 -30.79 -14.99
C THR A 409 1.30 -29.66 -15.74
N ALA A 410 1.48 -29.62 -17.06
CA ALA A 410 0.82 -28.67 -17.95
C ALA A 410 0.31 -29.41 -19.21
N PRO A 411 -0.93 -29.18 -19.68
CA PRO A 411 -1.51 -29.87 -20.83
C PRO A 411 -0.71 -29.70 -22.13
N ASP A 412 -0.12 -28.51 -22.30
CA ASP A 412 0.60 -28.10 -23.52
C ASP A 412 2.12 -28.19 -23.36
N CYS A 413 2.60 -28.67 -22.21
CA CYS A 413 3.99 -29.09 -22.03
C CYS A 413 4.03 -30.61 -22.13
N SER A 414 4.59 -31.14 -23.22
CA SER A 414 4.92 -32.58 -23.33
C SER A 414 5.65 -33.03 -22.05
N PRO A 415 5.55 -34.31 -21.60
CA PRO A 415 6.36 -34.78 -20.48
C PRO A 415 7.83 -34.50 -20.77
N HIS A 416 8.39 -33.51 -20.08
CA HIS A 416 9.72 -32.97 -20.35
C HIS A 416 10.74 -33.50 -19.35
#